data_AF-A0A140K6Y0-F1
#
_entry.id   AF-A0A140K6Y0-F1
#
_cell.length_a   1.000
_cell.length_b   1.000
_cell.length_c   1.000
_cell.angle_alpha   90.00
_cell.angle_beta   90.00
_cell.angle_gamma   90.00
#
_symmetry.space_group_name_H-M   'P 1'
#
loop_
_entity.id
_entity.type
_entity.pdbx_description
1 polymer ?
#
loop_
_entity_poly.entity_id
_entity_poly.type
_entity_poly.pdbx_seq_one_letter_code
_entity_poly.pdbx_strand_id
1 'polypeptide(L)'
;MKVRFWGKFTLFIAIVTFPQFLTATSPSIICFSTSGRYSALQGQSLLPLAFPSQAAEIEKIGKQGQDGQSGEKGQDGRNSDSLTVFADGSPMTLDLAGENGHAGTNGTSGSNADCQEKPKDFNRNIQGANGGNGGDGGDGGNGGNGGSLTVYTTNKEDLKQIFIIASGGEGGEPGQGGEPGQGCKCSNPSWNQPTCSGKPGSDDYNCTTSEFKCQEGYDGQSGRNGRKGRVGNLGTITLINLDKSLAPDQPTATVAIAELKDRGFTLSKNIWETHDNATALFAPGSIISDRYQELVARREHTVLMVWDAPQPVDNFADSKITLSLKGANDAEISTPKDLWLESTSSKQNNITEFFVFNAVRAKDATRLKSEGVSGQGTNLQLNLVDKASQSDVVATDFSLKYRVSNSDDGGLFRRSFDYRTKFEGKIPPQLISQNGDNFTIKLGQLPIPQEFLEPGVQVEVQLIANRSLAGNSKQQELIIRHEIKE
;
A
#
# COMPACT_ATOMS: atom_id res chain seq x y z
N MET A 1 1.03 28.58 -49.54
CA MET A 1 1.91 29.44 -48.74
C MET A 1 2.48 28.58 -47.61
N LYS A 2 3.77 28.21 -47.69
CA LYS A 2 4.47 27.42 -46.67
C LYS A 2 4.88 28.35 -45.53
N VAL A 3 4.54 28.02 -44.29
CA VAL A 3 5.29 28.54 -43.13
C VAL A 3 5.51 27.40 -42.15
N ARG A 4 6.76 26.93 -42.12
CA ARG A 4 7.37 26.16 -41.03
C ARG A 4 7.60 27.10 -39.86
N PHE A 5 7.34 26.66 -38.63
CA PHE A 5 8.09 27.16 -37.49
C PHE A 5 8.41 26.03 -36.51
N TRP A 6 9.72 25.81 -36.37
CA TRP A 6 10.39 25.02 -35.34
C TRP A 6 10.43 25.83 -34.04
N GLY A 7 10.32 25.17 -32.88
CA GLY A 7 10.41 25.87 -31.60
C GLY A 7 10.58 24.97 -30.38
N LYS A 8 11.72 24.27 -30.31
CA LYS A 8 12.50 23.86 -29.12
C LYS A 8 11.72 23.44 -27.86
N PHE A 9 11.67 22.12 -27.64
CA PHE A 9 11.42 21.50 -26.34
C PHE A 9 12.68 21.61 -25.47
N THR A 10 12.61 22.34 -24.35
CA THR A 10 13.65 22.38 -23.33
C THR A 10 13.26 21.41 -22.22
N LEU A 11 14.00 20.30 -22.14
CA LEU A 11 13.87 19.28 -21.09
C LEU A 11 14.51 19.80 -19.80
N PHE A 12 13.69 20.16 -18.80
CA PHE A 12 14.17 20.38 -17.43
C PHE A 12 14.25 19.04 -16.72
N ILE A 13 15.47 18.55 -16.49
CA ILE A 13 15.77 17.43 -15.60
C ILE A 13 15.78 17.99 -14.17
N ALA A 14 14.72 17.71 -13.41
CA ALA A 14 14.71 17.94 -11.97
C ALA A 14 15.36 16.75 -11.27
N ILE A 15 16.55 16.98 -10.71
CA ILE A 15 17.24 16.05 -9.82
C ILE A 15 16.49 16.05 -8.49
N VAL A 16 15.71 15.00 -8.24
CA VAL A 16 15.09 14.74 -6.93
C VAL A 16 16.12 14.02 -6.07
N THR A 17 16.75 14.76 -5.15
CA THR A 17 17.58 14.19 -4.09
C THR A 17 16.67 13.58 -3.02
N PHE A 18 16.74 12.25 -2.87
CA PHE A 18 16.10 11.52 -1.78
C PHE A 18 16.83 11.81 -0.45
N PRO A 19 16.11 12.11 0.65
CA PRO A 19 16.70 12.13 1.98
C PRO A 19 17.00 10.69 2.44
N GLN A 20 18.19 10.53 3.02
CA GLN A 20 18.71 9.29 3.57
C GLN A 20 17.82 8.78 4.71
N PHE A 21 17.30 7.56 4.57
CA PHE A 21 16.68 6.82 5.67
C PHE A 21 17.76 6.36 6.65
N LEU A 22 17.66 6.81 7.89
CA LEU A 22 18.40 6.30 9.04
C LEU A 22 17.97 4.85 9.30
N THR A 23 18.89 3.90 9.17
CA THR A 23 18.70 2.52 9.60
C THR A 23 18.76 2.44 11.12
N ALA A 24 17.62 2.18 11.74
CA ALA A 24 17.52 1.84 13.16
C ALA A 24 18.14 0.46 13.41
N THR A 25 19.07 0.40 14.34
CA THR A 25 19.72 -0.81 14.86
C THR A 25 18.70 -1.70 15.58
N SER A 26 18.59 -2.95 15.15
CA SER A 26 17.82 -3.98 15.84
C SER A 26 18.54 -4.46 17.11
N PRO A 27 17.87 -4.53 18.28
CA PRO A 27 18.41 -5.19 19.46
C PRO A 27 18.11 -6.69 19.43
N SER A 28 19.12 -7.48 19.80
CA SER A 28 19.07 -8.92 19.98
C SER A 28 18.08 -9.32 21.07
N ILE A 29 17.13 -10.19 20.74
CA ILE A 29 16.20 -10.82 21.68
C ILE A 29 16.88 -12.04 22.26
N ILE A 30 17.28 -11.96 23.53
CA ILE A 30 17.57 -13.11 24.39
C ILE A 30 16.27 -13.42 25.15
N CYS A 31 15.62 -14.53 24.80
CA CYS A 31 14.48 -15.05 25.54
C CYS A 31 14.96 -15.74 26.82
N PHE A 32 14.71 -15.11 27.96
CA PHE A 32 14.57 -15.79 29.25
C PHE A 32 13.11 -16.20 29.42
N SER A 33 12.84 -17.51 29.49
CA SER A 33 11.55 -18.04 29.93
C SER A 33 11.65 -18.63 31.33
N THR A 34 10.79 -18.12 32.19
CA THR A 34 10.57 -18.44 33.59
C THR A 34 9.61 -19.62 33.78
N SER A 35 9.89 -20.47 34.77
CA SER A 35 8.91 -21.17 35.61
C SER A 35 9.67 -21.72 36.83
N GLY A 36 9.30 -21.57 38.10
CA GLY A 36 7.99 -21.29 38.68
C GLY A 36 7.72 -22.33 39.76
N ARG A 37 8.08 -22.00 41.02
CA ARG A 37 7.55 -22.47 42.32
C ARG A 37 7.59 -23.97 42.69
N TYR A 38 8.26 -24.30 43.79
CA TYR A 38 7.68 -25.02 44.95
C TYR A 38 8.50 -24.72 46.23
N SER A 39 7.77 -24.46 47.32
CA SER A 39 8.29 -24.15 48.65
C SER A 39 8.47 -25.41 49.52
N ALA A 40 9.43 -25.27 50.44
CA ALA A 40 9.50 -25.83 51.80
C ALA A 40 9.70 -27.34 51.97
N LEU A 41 10.88 -27.70 52.51
CA LEU A 41 10.99 -28.53 53.71
C LEU A 41 12.36 -28.31 54.37
N GLN A 42 12.31 -28.12 55.68
CA GLN A 42 13.44 -28.01 56.58
C GLN A 42 14.25 -29.32 56.60
N GLY A 43 15.58 -29.20 56.62
CA GLY A 43 16.46 -30.33 56.85
C GLY A 43 17.90 -29.85 56.94
N GLN A 44 18.44 -29.85 58.16
CA GLN A 44 19.84 -29.53 58.46
C GLN A 44 20.77 -30.30 57.52
N SER A 45 21.73 -29.61 56.89
CA SER A 45 22.85 -30.28 56.24
C SER A 45 24.13 -29.48 56.42
N LEU A 46 25.16 -30.24 56.74
CA LEU A 46 26.50 -29.84 57.13
C LEU A 46 27.13 -28.97 56.05
N LEU A 47 27.86 -27.93 56.48
CA LEU A 47 28.85 -27.24 55.66
C LEU A 47 29.84 -28.27 55.11
N PRO A 48 29.91 -28.53 53.79
CA PRO A 48 31.10 -29.13 53.23
C PRO A 48 32.14 -28.01 53.17
N LEU A 49 33.23 -28.21 53.89
CA LEU A 49 34.49 -27.53 53.64
C LEU A 49 34.73 -27.51 52.13
N ALA A 50 34.71 -26.32 51.54
CA ALA A 50 35.21 -26.10 50.20
C ALA A 50 36.70 -26.41 50.23
N PHE A 51 37.05 -27.65 49.90
CA PHE A 51 38.39 -27.95 49.45
C PHE A 51 38.60 -27.17 48.15
N PRO A 52 39.70 -26.42 48.00
CA PRO A 52 40.05 -25.86 46.71
C PRO A 52 40.25 -27.05 45.77
N SER A 53 39.30 -27.29 44.86
CA SER A 53 39.62 -28.12 43.70
C SER A 53 40.64 -27.31 42.92
N GLN A 54 41.91 -27.66 43.07
CA GLN A 54 42.89 -27.29 42.08
C GLN A 54 42.38 -27.91 40.77
N ALA A 55 41.77 -27.09 39.92
CA ALA A 55 41.51 -27.47 38.55
C ALA A 55 42.89 -27.78 37.97
N ALA A 56 43.22 -29.06 37.86
CA ALA A 56 44.49 -29.51 37.34
C ALA A 56 44.66 -28.86 35.95
N GLU A 57 45.60 -27.92 35.86
CA GLU A 57 45.84 -27.09 34.69
C GLU A 57 46.05 -28.01 33.47
N ILE A 58 45.16 -27.94 32.49
CA ILE A 58 45.24 -28.73 31.26
C ILE A 58 46.12 -27.96 30.27
N GLU A 59 47.28 -28.49 29.95
CA GLU A 59 48.19 -27.90 28.96
C GLU A 59 47.84 -28.40 27.55
N LYS A 60 47.63 -27.47 26.60
CA LYS A 60 47.37 -27.83 25.21
C LYS A 60 48.67 -28.16 24.50
N ILE A 61 48.74 -29.32 23.87
CA ILE A 61 49.91 -29.78 23.11
C ILE A 61 49.62 -29.76 21.61
N GLY A 62 50.60 -29.31 20.83
CA GLY A 62 50.47 -29.12 19.39
C GLY A 62 49.81 -27.80 19.00
N LYS A 63 49.69 -27.55 17.70
CA LYS A 63 49.02 -26.37 17.14
C LYS A 63 47.73 -26.79 16.47
N GLN A 64 46.67 -26.02 16.73
CA GLN A 64 45.37 -26.28 16.14
C GLN A 64 45.44 -26.21 14.61
N GLY A 65 44.73 -27.12 13.96
CA GLY A 65 44.51 -27.06 12.52
C GLY A 65 43.75 -25.80 12.13
N GLN A 66 44.01 -25.29 10.93
CA GLN A 66 43.31 -24.14 10.37
C GLN A 66 42.02 -24.59 9.70
N ASP A 67 40.95 -23.85 9.93
CA ASP A 67 39.68 -24.10 9.24
C ASP A 67 39.82 -23.80 7.75
N GLY A 68 39.16 -24.62 6.95
CA GLY A 68 39.02 -24.42 5.52
C GLY A 68 38.14 -23.22 5.19
N GLN A 69 38.39 -22.61 4.05
CA GLN A 69 37.60 -21.50 3.53
C GLN A 69 36.34 -22.04 2.86
N SER A 70 35.19 -21.42 3.14
CA SER A 70 33.96 -21.73 2.43
C SER A 70 34.03 -21.29 0.99
N GLY A 71 33.42 -22.07 0.11
CA GLY A 71 33.23 -21.73 -1.29
C GLY A 71 32.26 -20.56 -1.49
N GLU A 72 32.52 -19.79 -2.52
CA GLU A 72 31.66 -18.72 -3.01
C GLU A 72 30.42 -19.26 -3.74
N LYS A 73 29.30 -18.56 -3.55
CA LYS A 73 28.05 -18.82 -4.27
C LYS A 73 28.24 -18.49 -5.77
N GLY A 74 27.72 -19.35 -6.63
CA GLY A 74 27.59 -19.09 -8.06
C GLY A 74 26.66 -17.91 -8.37
N GLN A 75 27.00 -17.14 -9.40
CA GLN A 75 26.18 -16.02 -9.86
C GLN A 75 24.88 -16.52 -10.51
N ASP A 76 23.78 -15.83 -10.22
CA ASP A 76 22.49 -16.14 -10.86
C ASP A 76 22.51 -15.71 -12.33
N GLY A 77 21.88 -16.50 -13.21
CA GLY A 77 21.72 -16.20 -14.62
C GLY A 77 20.77 -15.04 -14.86
N ARG A 78 21.02 -14.26 -15.90
CA ARG A 78 20.21 -13.10 -16.27
C ARG A 78 18.88 -13.51 -16.92
N ASN A 79 17.80 -12.81 -16.56
CA ASN A 79 16.52 -12.91 -17.25
C ASN A 79 16.63 -12.32 -18.66
N SER A 80 15.98 -12.96 -19.65
CA SER A 80 15.84 -12.38 -20.97
C SER A 80 14.85 -11.21 -20.98
N ASP A 81 15.08 -10.26 -21.88
CA ASP A 81 14.15 -9.16 -22.12
C ASP A 81 12.87 -9.69 -22.79
N SER A 82 11.75 -8.98 -22.58
CA SER A 82 10.47 -9.29 -23.22
C SER A 82 10.33 -8.53 -24.53
N LEU A 83 9.67 -9.13 -25.52
CA LEU A 83 9.54 -8.58 -26.86
C LEU A 83 8.08 -8.33 -27.24
N THR A 84 7.84 -7.35 -28.11
CA THR A 84 6.56 -7.13 -28.77
C THR A 84 6.74 -7.19 -30.27
N VAL A 85 5.92 -8.00 -30.95
CA VAL A 85 5.97 -8.19 -32.41
C VAL A 85 4.59 -8.09 -33.04
N PHE A 86 4.57 -7.79 -34.35
CA PHE A 86 3.40 -7.89 -35.20
C PHE A 86 3.58 -9.10 -36.11
N ALA A 87 2.69 -10.08 -36.05
CA ALA A 87 2.70 -11.24 -36.93
C ALA A 87 1.85 -10.91 -38.17
N ASP A 88 2.51 -10.87 -39.32
CA ASP A 88 1.92 -10.57 -40.64
C ASP A 88 2.02 -11.77 -41.61
N GLY A 89 2.39 -12.95 -41.08
CA GLY A 89 2.66 -14.17 -41.85
C GLY A 89 4.11 -14.33 -42.29
N SER A 90 4.99 -13.37 -42.03
CA SER A 90 6.43 -13.51 -42.29
C SER A 90 7.10 -14.43 -41.27
N PRO A 91 7.99 -15.36 -41.69
CA PRO A 91 8.73 -16.22 -40.76
C PRO A 91 9.63 -15.43 -39.80
N MET A 92 9.62 -15.81 -38.53
CA MET A 92 10.45 -15.19 -37.49
C MET A 92 11.06 -16.26 -36.57
N THR A 93 12.26 -16.00 -36.07
CA THR A 93 12.95 -16.82 -35.07
C THR A 93 13.35 -15.91 -33.92
N LEU A 94 12.81 -16.19 -32.73
CA LEU A 94 12.96 -15.36 -31.55
C LEU A 94 13.66 -16.17 -30.46
N ASP A 95 14.85 -15.74 -30.06
CA ASP A 95 15.57 -16.27 -28.90
C ASP A 95 15.38 -15.31 -27.72
N LEU A 96 14.63 -15.79 -26.74
CA LEU A 96 14.26 -15.14 -25.49
C LEU A 96 14.69 -16.00 -24.30
N ALA A 97 15.71 -16.86 -24.45
CA ALA A 97 16.15 -17.77 -23.41
C ALA A 97 16.81 -17.01 -22.24
N GLY A 98 16.49 -17.42 -21.01
CA GLY A 98 17.22 -16.98 -19.83
C GLY A 98 18.61 -17.60 -19.76
N GLU A 99 19.57 -16.88 -19.17
CA GLU A 99 20.94 -17.39 -19.01
C GLU A 99 21.03 -18.41 -17.88
N ASN A 100 21.99 -19.33 -17.97
CA ASN A 100 22.23 -20.32 -16.91
C ASN A 100 22.88 -19.68 -15.68
N GLY A 101 22.56 -20.22 -14.50
CA GLY A 101 23.28 -19.90 -13.28
C GLY A 101 24.68 -20.52 -13.27
N HIS A 102 25.63 -19.83 -12.68
CA HIS A 102 27.00 -20.32 -12.53
C HIS A 102 27.12 -21.31 -11.36
N ALA A 103 28.08 -22.22 -11.45
CA ALA A 103 28.35 -23.16 -10.37
C ALA A 103 28.87 -22.45 -9.10
N GLY A 104 28.52 -22.98 -7.94
CA GLY A 104 29.17 -22.64 -6.68
C GLY A 104 30.57 -23.25 -6.62
N THR A 105 31.48 -22.61 -5.89
CA THR A 105 32.84 -23.13 -5.71
C THR A 105 32.91 -24.05 -4.49
N ASN A 106 33.87 -24.99 -4.50
CA ASN A 106 34.04 -25.92 -3.38
C ASN A 106 34.63 -25.21 -2.16
N GLY A 107 34.24 -25.66 -0.97
CA GLY A 107 34.95 -25.32 0.25
C GLY A 107 36.30 -26.04 0.31
N THR A 108 37.30 -25.42 0.93
CA THR A 108 38.61 -26.04 1.11
C THR A 108 38.61 -26.94 2.34
N SER A 109 39.47 -27.96 2.34
CA SER A 109 39.65 -28.79 3.53
C SER A 109 40.23 -28.00 4.71
N GLY A 110 39.86 -28.40 5.92
CA GLY A 110 40.54 -27.98 7.14
C GLY A 110 41.90 -28.67 7.23
N SER A 111 42.89 -28.01 7.82
CA SER A 111 44.21 -28.62 8.03
C SER A 111 44.19 -29.51 9.26
N ASN A 112 44.99 -30.58 9.22
CA ASN A 112 45.27 -31.37 10.43
C ASN A 112 45.93 -30.48 11.50
N ALA A 113 45.74 -30.87 12.75
CA ALA A 113 46.52 -30.32 13.86
C ALA A 113 48.00 -30.67 13.71
N ASP A 114 48.90 -29.75 14.05
CA ASP A 114 50.34 -30.01 14.13
C ASP A 114 50.65 -30.61 15.51
N CYS A 115 50.76 -31.92 15.54
CA CYS A 115 51.02 -32.69 16.74
C CYS A 115 52.52 -32.70 17.01
N GLN A 116 53.04 -31.61 17.58
CA GLN A 116 54.43 -31.53 18.02
C GLN A 116 54.78 -32.74 18.89
N GLU A 117 56.00 -33.28 18.70
CA GLU A 117 56.51 -34.33 19.57
C GLU A 117 56.61 -33.84 21.02
N LYS A 118 56.19 -34.71 21.93
CA LYS A 118 55.97 -34.48 23.35
C LYS A 118 57.13 -33.74 24.04
N PRO A 119 56.87 -32.66 24.81
CA PRO A 119 57.72 -32.31 25.96
C PRO A 119 57.94 -33.55 26.86
N LYS A 120 59.17 -33.75 27.34
CA LYS A 120 59.55 -34.97 28.07
C LYS A 120 59.05 -35.03 29.52
N ASP A 121 58.52 -33.94 30.07
CA ASP A 121 58.14 -33.84 31.48
C ASP A 121 56.73 -33.26 31.64
N PHE A 122 55.77 -34.06 32.12
CA PHE A 122 54.41 -33.61 32.35
C PHE A 122 53.92 -33.94 33.77
N ASN A 123 54.11 -33.00 34.70
CA ASN A 123 53.41 -32.97 35.99
C ASN A 123 52.00 -32.34 35.87
N ARG A 124 51.27 -32.60 34.76
CA ARG A 124 49.95 -32.01 34.50
C ARG A 124 49.15 -32.76 33.44
N ASN A 125 47.83 -32.55 33.44
CA ASN A 125 46.94 -33.06 32.40
C ASN A 125 47.22 -32.34 31.07
N ILE A 126 47.05 -33.04 29.95
CA ILE A 126 47.30 -32.47 28.62
C ILE A 126 46.12 -32.71 27.69
N GLN A 127 45.93 -31.81 26.72
CA GLN A 127 44.93 -31.92 25.68
C GLN A 127 45.57 -31.75 24.30
N GLY A 128 45.35 -32.71 23.40
CA GLY A 128 45.78 -32.63 22.01
C GLY A 128 45.11 -31.47 21.27
N ALA A 129 45.84 -30.84 20.35
CA ALA A 129 45.28 -29.83 19.47
C ALA A 129 44.24 -30.43 18.52
N ASN A 130 43.15 -29.69 18.27
CA ASN A 130 42.07 -30.10 17.38
C ASN A 130 42.45 -29.87 15.91
N GLY A 131 41.91 -30.69 15.01
CA GLY A 131 41.95 -30.42 13.58
C GLY A 131 41.05 -29.24 13.20
N GLY A 132 41.32 -28.63 12.05
CA GLY A 132 40.48 -27.57 11.49
C GLY A 132 39.22 -28.13 10.83
N ASN A 133 38.13 -27.39 10.85
CA ASN A 133 36.91 -27.73 10.13
C ASN A 133 37.08 -27.54 8.63
N GLY A 134 36.41 -28.34 7.81
CA GLY A 134 36.30 -28.09 6.37
C GLY A 134 35.37 -26.90 6.08
N GLY A 135 35.67 -26.13 5.05
CA GLY A 135 34.81 -25.03 4.60
C GLY A 135 33.53 -25.53 3.92
N ASP A 136 32.42 -24.82 4.06
CA ASP A 136 31.17 -25.16 3.36
C ASP A 136 31.32 -24.94 1.84
N GLY A 137 30.71 -25.77 1.01
CA GLY A 137 30.62 -25.55 -0.44
C GLY A 137 29.62 -24.44 -0.77
N GLY A 138 29.92 -23.64 -1.79
CA GLY A 138 29.05 -22.56 -2.25
C GLY A 138 27.81 -23.09 -2.97
N ASP A 139 26.68 -22.42 -2.78
CA ASP A 139 25.45 -22.74 -3.54
C ASP A 139 25.62 -22.39 -5.03
N GLY A 140 24.98 -23.16 -5.92
CA GLY A 140 24.88 -22.82 -7.33
C GLY A 140 23.94 -21.64 -7.56
N GLY A 141 24.23 -20.82 -8.57
CA GLY A 141 23.38 -19.71 -8.99
C GLY A 141 22.08 -20.20 -9.63
N ASN A 142 20.98 -19.49 -9.47
CA ASN A 142 19.72 -19.82 -10.15
C ASN A 142 19.81 -19.48 -11.64
N GLY A 143 19.09 -20.20 -12.49
CA GLY A 143 18.92 -19.84 -13.90
C GLY A 143 17.96 -18.66 -14.08
N GLY A 144 18.22 -17.84 -15.09
CA GLY A 144 17.38 -16.70 -15.47
C GLY A 144 16.08 -17.14 -16.12
N ASN A 145 15.03 -16.33 -16.01
CA ASN A 145 13.75 -16.62 -16.68
C ASN A 145 13.82 -16.28 -18.17
N GLY A 146 13.07 -17.06 -18.97
CA GLY A 146 12.81 -16.74 -20.37
C GLY A 146 11.95 -15.49 -20.52
N GLY A 147 12.15 -14.74 -21.59
CA GLY A 147 11.45 -13.49 -21.88
C GLY A 147 10.03 -13.74 -22.36
N SER A 148 9.09 -12.87 -21.97
CA SER A 148 7.71 -12.94 -22.44
C SER A 148 7.58 -12.31 -23.83
N LEU A 149 6.62 -12.78 -24.62
CA LEU A 149 6.34 -12.25 -25.95
C LEU A 149 4.89 -11.76 -26.05
N THR A 150 4.74 -10.50 -26.44
CA THR A 150 3.45 -9.92 -26.83
C THR A 150 3.34 -9.95 -28.35
N VAL A 151 2.28 -10.57 -28.87
CA VAL A 151 2.06 -10.70 -30.32
C VAL A 151 0.78 -9.99 -30.72
N TYR A 152 0.91 -9.06 -31.67
CA TYR A 152 -0.21 -8.45 -32.38
C TYR A 152 -0.44 -9.21 -33.68
N THR A 153 -1.68 -9.66 -33.93
CA THR A 153 -2.04 -10.33 -35.18
C THR A 153 -3.54 -10.18 -35.45
N THR A 154 -3.94 -10.19 -36.71
CA THR A 154 -5.37 -10.35 -37.10
C THR A 154 -5.70 -11.77 -37.54
N ASN A 155 -4.70 -12.63 -37.70
CA ASN A 155 -4.84 -14.01 -38.16
C ASN A 155 -3.94 -14.93 -37.33
N LYS A 156 -4.55 -15.78 -36.49
CA LYS A 156 -3.79 -16.71 -35.63
C LYS A 156 -2.95 -17.72 -36.40
N GLU A 157 -3.29 -18.04 -37.64
CA GLU A 157 -2.48 -18.95 -38.47
C GLU A 157 -1.08 -18.39 -38.77
N ASP A 158 -0.91 -17.06 -38.74
CA ASP A 158 0.39 -16.41 -38.96
C ASP A 158 1.38 -16.74 -37.83
N LEU A 159 0.89 -17.10 -36.64
CA LEU A 159 1.72 -17.51 -35.50
C LEU A 159 2.53 -18.78 -35.81
N LYS A 160 2.06 -19.63 -36.73
CA LYS A 160 2.76 -20.84 -37.18
C LYS A 160 4.09 -20.55 -37.86
N GLN A 161 4.30 -19.32 -38.32
CA GLN A 161 5.53 -18.87 -38.96
C GLN A 161 6.57 -18.37 -37.94
N ILE A 162 6.20 -18.25 -36.66
CA ILE A 162 7.06 -17.75 -35.59
C ILE A 162 7.59 -18.93 -34.78
N PHE A 163 8.91 -19.10 -34.77
CA PHE A 163 9.62 -20.03 -33.91
C PHE A 163 10.21 -19.30 -32.71
N ILE A 164 9.96 -19.80 -31.49
CA ILE A 164 10.33 -19.11 -30.25
C ILE A 164 11.11 -20.05 -29.33
N ILE A 165 12.20 -19.55 -28.75
CA ILE A 165 12.92 -20.19 -27.64
C ILE A 165 12.84 -19.24 -26.45
N ALA A 166 11.89 -19.45 -25.55
CA ALA A 166 11.73 -18.68 -24.31
C ALA A 166 11.93 -19.61 -23.09
N SER A 167 12.95 -20.46 -23.15
CA SER A 167 13.32 -21.34 -22.04
C SER A 167 13.86 -20.55 -20.86
N GLY A 168 13.62 -21.04 -19.65
CA GLY A 168 14.42 -20.61 -18.50
C GLY A 168 15.82 -21.22 -18.57
N GLY A 169 16.81 -20.50 -18.04
CA GLY A 169 18.16 -21.01 -17.88
C GLY A 169 18.23 -22.11 -16.83
N GLU A 170 19.24 -22.96 -16.93
CA GLU A 170 19.52 -24.00 -15.95
C GLU A 170 20.08 -23.42 -14.64
N GLY A 171 19.82 -24.10 -13.53
CA GLY A 171 20.46 -23.77 -12.26
C GLY A 171 21.89 -24.31 -12.20
N GLY A 172 22.81 -23.51 -11.67
CA GLY A 172 24.20 -23.87 -11.48
C GLY A 172 24.39 -25.01 -10.48
N GLU A 173 25.43 -25.81 -10.69
CA GLU A 173 25.77 -26.91 -9.80
C GLU A 173 26.31 -26.40 -8.44
N PRO A 174 26.07 -27.14 -7.35
CA PRO A 174 26.62 -26.78 -6.04
C PRO A 174 28.10 -27.11 -5.91
N GLY A 175 28.79 -26.33 -5.08
CA GLY A 175 30.11 -26.66 -4.58
C GLY A 175 30.06 -27.75 -3.51
N GLN A 176 31.11 -28.57 -3.45
CA GLN A 176 31.29 -29.58 -2.42
C GLN A 176 31.86 -28.96 -1.13
N GLY A 177 31.46 -29.49 0.02
CA GLY A 177 32.06 -29.15 1.30
C GLY A 177 33.49 -29.70 1.41
N GLY A 178 34.34 -28.97 2.13
CA GLY A 178 35.71 -29.38 2.42
C GLY A 178 35.77 -30.50 3.47
N GLU A 179 36.79 -31.34 3.36
CA GLU A 179 37.04 -32.38 4.35
C GLU A 179 37.61 -31.81 5.66
N PRO A 180 37.36 -32.45 6.81
CA PRO A 180 37.89 -32.01 8.09
C PRO A 180 39.37 -32.38 8.23
N GLY A 181 40.08 -31.57 9.02
CA GLY A 181 41.40 -31.90 9.52
C GLY A 181 41.33 -32.84 10.73
N GLN A 182 42.34 -33.69 10.89
CA GLN A 182 42.46 -34.61 12.02
C GLN A 182 43.06 -33.92 13.24
N GLY A 183 42.54 -34.27 14.43
CA GLY A 183 43.07 -33.85 15.73
C GLY A 183 44.25 -34.71 16.19
N CYS A 184 44.97 -34.22 17.20
CA CYS A 184 46.10 -34.92 17.78
C CYS A 184 45.68 -36.05 18.72
N LYS A 185 46.15 -37.26 18.42
CA LYS A 185 45.87 -38.47 19.21
C LYS A 185 46.85 -38.64 20.36
N CYS A 186 46.35 -39.18 21.47
CA CYS A 186 47.14 -39.45 22.66
C CYS A 186 47.66 -40.89 22.62
N SER A 187 48.98 -41.08 22.52
CA SER A 187 49.54 -42.45 22.54
C SER A 187 49.34 -43.14 23.91
N ASN A 188 49.33 -42.36 25.00
CA ASN A 188 49.10 -42.84 26.36
C ASN A 188 47.97 -42.01 27.00
N PRO A 189 46.81 -42.60 27.31
CA PRO A 189 45.64 -41.86 27.82
C PRO A 189 45.79 -41.39 29.27
N SER A 190 46.68 -42.02 30.05
CA SER A 190 47.04 -41.59 31.40
C SER A 190 48.44 -42.05 31.80
N TRP A 191 49.05 -41.36 32.75
CA TRP A 191 50.31 -41.76 33.40
C TRP A 191 50.35 -41.26 34.84
N ASN A 192 51.24 -41.84 35.63
CA ASN A 192 51.46 -41.50 37.03
C ASN A 192 52.84 -40.90 37.20
N GLN A 193 52.96 -39.78 37.91
CA GLN A 193 54.24 -39.17 38.21
C GLN A 193 54.40 -38.97 39.73
N PRO A 194 55.48 -39.50 40.34
CA PRO A 194 55.74 -39.30 41.76
C PRO A 194 56.19 -37.87 42.02
N THR A 195 55.46 -37.16 42.88
CA THR A 195 55.85 -35.84 43.39
C THR A 195 56.32 -36.03 44.83
N CYS A 196 57.62 -35.82 45.06
CA CYS A 196 58.22 -35.96 46.38
C CYS A 196 58.54 -34.57 46.96
N SER A 197 58.11 -34.34 48.19
CA SER A 197 58.53 -33.20 49.01
C SER A 197 59.59 -33.67 50.02
N GLY A 198 60.55 -32.81 50.36
CA GLY A 198 61.66 -33.14 51.28
C GLY A 198 62.86 -33.77 50.57
N LYS A 199 63.97 -33.98 51.29
CA LYS A 199 65.15 -34.68 50.76
C LYS A 199 65.02 -36.19 51.03
N PRO A 200 65.39 -37.07 50.08
CA PRO A 200 65.37 -38.50 50.33
C PRO A 200 66.12 -38.87 51.62
N GLY A 201 65.39 -39.39 52.62
CA GLY A 201 65.92 -39.76 53.93
C GLY A 201 65.71 -38.77 55.08
N SER A 202 65.00 -37.66 54.88
CA SER A 202 64.57 -36.75 55.96
C SER A 202 63.16 -37.08 56.47
N ASP A 203 62.83 -36.67 57.71
CA ASP A 203 61.53 -36.93 58.35
C ASP A 203 60.34 -36.24 57.64
N ASP A 204 60.63 -35.24 56.80
CA ASP A 204 59.67 -34.53 55.94
C ASP A 204 59.62 -35.09 54.50
N TYR A 205 60.32 -36.19 54.21
CA TYR A 205 60.29 -36.84 52.90
C TYR A 205 58.98 -37.59 52.67
N ASN A 206 58.14 -37.07 51.78
CA ASN A 206 56.87 -37.68 51.43
C ASN A 206 56.69 -37.66 49.91
N CYS A 207 56.49 -38.84 49.32
CA CYS A 207 56.16 -38.98 47.91
C CYS A 207 54.69 -39.31 47.76
N THR A 208 53.99 -38.51 46.96
CA THR A 208 52.63 -38.81 46.52
C THR A 208 52.65 -39.07 45.02
N THR A 209 51.84 -40.01 44.56
CA THR A 209 51.69 -40.29 43.13
C THR A 209 50.52 -39.47 42.61
N SER A 210 50.78 -38.59 41.66
CA SER A 210 49.73 -37.85 40.95
C SER A 210 49.41 -38.55 39.63
N GLU A 211 48.12 -38.78 39.36
CA GLU A 211 47.64 -39.30 38.08
C GLU A 211 47.33 -38.14 37.13
N PHE A 212 47.84 -38.23 35.91
CA PHE A 212 47.59 -37.28 34.83
C PHE A 212 46.98 -37.98 33.62
N LYS A 213 46.17 -37.25 32.87
CA LYS A 213 45.42 -37.75 31.71
C LYS A 213 45.71 -36.94 30.46
N CYS A 214 45.68 -37.63 29.32
CA CYS A 214 45.73 -37.03 27.99
C CYS A 214 44.35 -37.12 27.36
N GLN A 215 43.78 -35.96 27.02
CA GLN A 215 42.57 -35.88 26.21
C GLN A 215 42.96 -35.68 24.75
N GLU A 216 42.42 -36.49 23.85
CA GLU A 216 42.69 -36.34 22.41
C GLU A 216 42.11 -35.02 21.90
N GLY A 217 42.76 -34.47 20.87
CA GLY A 217 42.17 -33.40 20.09
C GLY A 217 41.04 -33.95 19.22
N TYR A 218 39.98 -33.17 19.06
CA TYR A 218 38.88 -33.53 18.18
C TYR A 218 39.28 -33.35 16.71
N ASP A 219 38.82 -34.27 15.86
CA ASP A 219 38.78 -34.03 14.42
C ASP A 219 37.83 -32.86 14.12
N GLY A 220 38.14 -32.11 13.07
CA GLY A 220 37.26 -31.07 12.57
C GLY A 220 35.95 -31.66 12.02
N GLN A 221 35.00 -30.78 11.70
CA GLN A 221 33.77 -31.15 11.02
C GLN A 221 33.91 -30.98 9.51
N SER A 222 33.33 -31.90 8.74
CA SER A 222 33.22 -31.73 7.28
C SER A 222 32.35 -30.51 6.97
N GLY A 223 32.74 -29.75 5.95
CA GLY A 223 31.91 -28.71 5.39
C GLY A 223 30.65 -29.30 4.75
N ARG A 224 29.58 -28.50 4.70
CA ARG A 224 28.33 -28.89 4.03
C ARG A 224 28.45 -28.67 2.54
N ASN A 225 27.81 -29.54 1.75
CA ASN A 225 27.64 -29.30 0.33
C ASN A 225 26.67 -28.13 0.09
N GLY A 226 26.95 -27.33 -0.93
CA GLY A 226 26.05 -26.30 -1.43
C GLY A 226 24.77 -26.91 -2.03
N ARG A 227 23.82 -26.04 -2.35
CA ARG A 227 22.56 -26.38 -3.00
C ARG A 227 22.62 -26.08 -4.48
N LYS A 228 22.02 -26.96 -5.30
CA LYS A 228 21.85 -26.73 -6.72
C LYS A 228 20.93 -25.51 -6.95
N GLY A 229 21.28 -24.68 -7.91
CA GLY A 229 20.45 -23.56 -8.34
C GLY A 229 19.11 -24.02 -8.91
N ARG A 230 18.10 -23.14 -8.85
CA ARG A 230 16.80 -23.42 -9.47
C ARG A 230 16.85 -23.18 -10.97
N VAL A 231 16.09 -23.95 -11.73
CA VAL A 231 15.84 -23.69 -13.15
C VAL A 231 14.93 -22.46 -13.27
N GLY A 232 15.19 -21.61 -14.27
CA GLY A 232 14.35 -20.46 -14.58
C GLY A 232 12.99 -20.84 -15.16
N ASN A 233 12.03 -19.93 -15.12
CA ASN A 233 10.71 -20.15 -15.70
C ASN A 233 10.72 -19.92 -17.22
N LEU A 234 9.80 -20.59 -17.92
CA LEU A 234 9.52 -20.30 -19.33
C LEU A 234 8.89 -18.90 -19.48
N GLY A 235 9.16 -18.26 -20.60
CA GLY A 235 8.47 -17.02 -20.99
C GLY A 235 6.98 -17.25 -21.26
N THR A 236 6.18 -16.20 -21.16
CA THR A 236 4.72 -16.24 -21.36
C THR A 236 4.30 -15.51 -22.62
N ILE A 237 3.11 -15.84 -23.14
CA ILE A 237 2.52 -15.17 -24.30
C ILE A 237 1.36 -14.27 -23.90
N THR A 238 1.33 -13.09 -24.52
CA THR A 238 0.16 -12.20 -24.59
C THR A 238 -0.23 -12.02 -26.05
N LEU A 239 -1.38 -12.53 -26.45
CA LEU A 239 -1.92 -12.44 -27.80
C LEU A 239 -2.93 -11.30 -27.88
N ILE A 240 -2.73 -10.40 -28.85
CA ILE A 240 -3.60 -9.25 -29.08
C ILE A 240 -4.13 -9.34 -30.51
N ASN A 241 -5.43 -9.60 -30.65
CA ASN A 241 -6.07 -9.75 -31.95
C ASN A 241 -6.36 -8.39 -32.64
N LEU A 242 -5.31 -7.59 -32.87
CA LEU A 242 -5.37 -6.28 -33.50
C LEU A 242 -4.12 -6.05 -34.36
N ASP A 243 -4.25 -5.25 -35.41
CA ASP A 243 -3.16 -4.80 -36.30
C ASP A 243 -2.47 -3.51 -35.82
N LYS A 244 -2.88 -2.98 -34.66
CA LYS A 244 -2.40 -1.73 -34.10
C LYS A 244 -2.18 -1.84 -32.60
N SER A 245 -1.40 -0.91 -32.06
CA SER A 245 -1.17 -0.80 -30.62
C SER A 245 -2.48 -0.76 -29.84
N LEU A 246 -2.52 -1.54 -28.76
CA LEU A 246 -3.66 -1.60 -27.86
C LEU A 246 -3.76 -0.30 -27.07
N ALA A 247 -4.92 0.36 -27.11
CA ALA A 247 -5.17 1.52 -26.28
C ALA A 247 -5.26 1.11 -24.79
N PRO A 248 -4.81 1.96 -23.85
CA PRO A 248 -4.85 1.63 -22.43
C PRO A 248 -6.29 1.49 -21.92
N ASP A 249 -6.41 0.86 -20.77
CA ASP A 249 -7.66 0.79 -20.01
C ASP A 249 -7.93 2.12 -19.31
N GLN A 250 -9.17 2.58 -19.44
CA GLN A 250 -9.68 3.73 -18.71
C GLN A 250 -11.10 3.44 -18.20
N PRO A 251 -11.25 2.53 -17.23
CA PRO A 251 -12.56 2.12 -16.74
C PRO A 251 -13.19 3.15 -15.80
N THR A 252 -12.43 4.17 -15.38
CA THR A 252 -12.90 5.24 -14.51
C THR A 252 -12.22 6.54 -14.90
N ALA A 253 -12.96 7.65 -14.87
CA ALA A 253 -12.44 8.98 -15.15
C ALA A 253 -13.21 10.04 -14.36
N THR A 254 -12.53 11.10 -13.96
CA THR A 254 -13.14 12.29 -13.38
C THR A 254 -13.02 13.43 -14.37
N VAL A 255 -14.15 13.84 -14.93
CA VAL A 255 -14.23 14.70 -16.12
C VAL A 255 -14.95 15.99 -15.77
N ALA A 256 -14.48 17.12 -16.30
CA ALA A 256 -15.15 18.40 -16.12
C ALA A 256 -16.47 18.44 -16.92
N ILE A 257 -17.49 19.13 -16.41
CA ILE A 257 -18.77 19.30 -17.10
C ILE A 257 -18.59 19.90 -18.50
N ALA A 258 -17.69 20.88 -18.65
CA ALA A 258 -17.42 21.49 -19.95
C ALA A 258 -16.93 20.46 -20.99
N GLU A 259 -16.01 19.58 -20.58
CA GLU A 259 -15.49 18.53 -21.44
C GLU A 259 -16.56 17.49 -21.79
N LEU A 260 -17.33 17.05 -20.78
CA LEU A 260 -18.36 16.04 -20.96
C LEU A 260 -19.51 16.53 -21.86
N LYS A 261 -19.82 17.83 -21.84
CA LYS A 261 -20.81 18.47 -22.71
C LYS A 261 -20.29 18.64 -24.15
N ASP A 262 -19.05 19.08 -24.32
CA ASP A 262 -18.51 19.44 -25.64
C ASP A 262 -18.26 18.20 -26.51
N ARG A 263 -17.57 17.19 -25.95
CA ARG A 263 -17.12 16.01 -26.72
C ARG A 263 -17.51 14.67 -26.12
N GLY A 264 -18.07 14.65 -24.91
CA GLY A 264 -18.29 13.42 -24.16
C GLY A 264 -17.02 12.81 -23.60
N PHE A 265 -17.15 11.60 -23.07
CA PHE A 265 -16.03 10.83 -22.57
C PHE A 265 -16.21 9.34 -22.81
N THR A 266 -15.20 8.68 -23.38
CA THR A 266 -15.21 7.24 -23.63
C THR A 266 -14.39 6.52 -22.57
N LEU A 267 -15.07 5.71 -21.76
CA LEU A 267 -14.42 4.77 -20.86
C LEU A 267 -14.07 3.49 -21.62
N SER A 268 -13.00 2.82 -21.20
CA SER A 268 -12.53 1.61 -21.88
C SER A 268 -12.02 0.53 -20.93
N LYS A 269 -12.18 -0.74 -21.33
CA LYS A 269 -11.64 -1.89 -20.63
C LYS A 269 -11.33 -3.03 -21.60
N ASN A 270 -10.09 -3.50 -21.58
CA ASN A 270 -9.61 -4.68 -22.27
C ASN A 270 -10.03 -5.93 -21.50
N ILE A 271 -10.61 -6.90 -22.21
CA ILE A 271 -11.08 -8.17 -21.67
C ILE A 271 -10.08 -9.24 -22.08
N TRP A 272 -9.45 -9.83 -21.07
CA TRP A 272 -8.42 -10.84 -21.23
C TRP A 272 -8.94 -12.20 -20.77
N GLU A 273 -8.70 -13.22 -21.59
CA GLU A 273 -8.90 -14.61 -21.21
C GLU A 273 -7.57 -15.33 -21.13
N THR A 274 -7.53 -16.40 -20.35
CA THR A 274 -6.35 -17.25 -20.24
C THR A 274 -6.66 -18.59 -20.88
N HIS A 275 -5.76 -19.02 -21.76
CA HIS A 275 -5.87 -20.25 -22.51
C HIS A 275 -4.61 -21.10 -22.33
N ASP A 276 -4.72 -22.38 -22.62
CA ASP A 276 -3.62 -23.34 -22.67
C ASP A 276 -3.35 -23.73 -24.14
N ASN A 277 -2.33 -24.57 -24.39
CA ASN A 277 -1.86 -24.96 -25.72
C ASN A 277 -1.19 -23.84 -26.54
N ALA A 278 -0.49 -22.90 -25.90
CA ALA A 278 0.27 -21.86 -26.59
C ALA A 278 1.31 -22.45 -27.55
N THR A 279 1.99 -23.54 -27.16
CA THR A 279 3.02 -24.20 -27.99
C THR A 279 2.46 -24.67 -29.33
N ALA A 280 1.18 -25.05 -29.36
CA ALA A 280 0.47 -25.44 -30.57
C ALA A 280 0.11 -24.26 -31.48
N LEU A 281 0.20 -23.00 -31.04
CA LEU A 281 -0.03 -21.83 -31.89
C LEU A 281 1.17 -21.49 -32.76
N PHE A 282 2.38 -21.81 -32.30
CA PHE A 282 3.64 -21.41 -32.91
C PHE A 282 4.23 -22.48 -33.83
N ALA A 283 5.37 -22.17 -34.45
CA ALA A 283 6.10 -23.13 -35.28
C ALA A 283 6.51 -24.36 -34.44
N PRO A 284 6.50 -25.58 -35.03
CA PRO A 284 6.89 -26.80 -34.33
C PRO A 284 8.27 -26.70 -33.67
N GLY A 285 8.38 -27.16 -32.43
CA GLY A 285 9.62 -27.12 -31.65
C GLY A 285 9.84 -25.83 -30.84
N SER A 286 8.91 -24.88 -30.88
CA SER A 286 8.97 -23.69 -30.02
C SER A 286 8.90 -24.07 -28.54
N ILE A 287 9.72 -23.42 -27.72
CA ILE A 287 9.80 -23.63 -26.26
C ILE A 287 9.23 -22.40 -25.57
N ILE A 288 8.05 -22.53 -24.97
CA ILE A 288 7.39 -21.43 -24.26
C ILE A 288 6.39 -21.97 -23.25
N SER A 289 5.95 -21.15 -22.29
CA SER A 289 4.83 -21.50 -21.41
C SER A 289 3.62 -21.87 -22.26
N ASP A 290 3.05 -23.04 -21.99
CA ASP A 290 1.87 -23.50 -22.72
C ASP A 290 0.60 -22.72 -22.35
N ARG A 291 0.64 -21.98 -21.24
CA ARG A 291 -0.42 -21.04 -20.84
C ARG A 291 -0.15 -19.64 -21.37
N TYR A 292 -1.17 -19.01 -21.95
CA TYR A 292 -1.10 -17.66 -22.52
C TYR A 292 -2.34 -16.82 -22.22
N GLN A 293 -2.20 -15.50 -22.32
CA GLN A 293 -3.32 -14.55 -22.24
C GLN A 293 -3.70 -14.07 -23.63
N GLU A 294 -5.00 -13.94 -23.90
CA GLU A 294 -5.52 -13.41 -25.15
C GLU A 294 -6.48 -12.24 -24.90
N LEU A 295 -6.34 -11.17 -25.67
CA LEU A 295 -7.33 -10.11 -25.75
C LEU A 295 -8.52 -10.58 -26.58
N VAL A 296 -9.61 -10.93 -25.90
CA VAL A 296 -10.83 -11.43 -26.57
C VAL A 296 -11.78 -10.31 -26.98
N ALA A 297 -11.76 -9.19 -26.26
CA ALA A 297 -12.59 -8.03 -26.57
C ALA A 297 -12.04 -6.77 -25.93
N ARG A 298 -12.35 -5.62 -26.51
CA ARG A 298 -12.24 -4.31 -25.86
C ARG A 298 -13.64 -3.74 -25.71
N ARG A 299 -13.99 -3.39 -24.48
CA ARG A 299 -15.26 -2.72 -24.17
C ARG A 299 -15.03 -1.23 -24.10
N GLU A 300 -15.86 -0.48 -24.80
CA GLU A 300 -15.84 0.97 -24.80
C GLU A 300 -17.26 1.47 -24.57
N HIS A 301 -17.41 2.45 -23.68
CA HIS A 301 -18.71 3.05 -23.38
C HIS A 301 -18.54 4.56 -23.29
N THR A 302 -19.33 5.28 -24.06
CA THR A 302 -19.26 6.74 -24.15
C THR A 302 -20.36 7.36 -23.31
N VAL A 303 -20.01 8.35 -22.50
CA VAL A 303 -20.97 9.18 -21.77
C VAL A 303 -21.00 10.55 -22.44
N LEU A 304 -22.20 11.02 -22.79
CA LEU A 304 -22.46 12.33 -23.38
C LEU A 304 -23.35 13.11 -22.43
N MET A 305 -22.99 14.37 -22.16
CA MET A 305 -23.86 15.25 -21.38
C MET A 305 -24.73 16.10 -22.29
N VAL A 306 -26.04 16.03 -22.07
CA VAL A 306 -27.02 16.92 -22.68
C VAL A 306 -27.48 17.92 -21.62
N TRP A 307 -27.15 19.19 -21.86
CA TRP A 307 -27.51 20.29 -20.96
C TRP A 307 -28.80 20.94 -21.42
N ASP A 308 -29.91 20.61 -20.76
CA ASP A 308 -31.26 21.14 -21.01
C ASP A 308 -31.73 22.08 -19.89
N ALA A 309 -30.81 22.42 -18.98
CA ALA A 309 -31.10 23.25 -17.84
C ALA A 309 -31.12 24.74 -18.23
N PRO A 310 -32.02 25.56 -17.63
CA PRO A 310 -32.08 26.99 -17.92
C PRO A 310 -30.84 27.75 -17.41
N GLN A 311 -30.10 27.21 -16.45
CA GLN A 311 -28.87 27.82 -15.96
C GLN A 311 -27.74 27.69 -17.01
N PRO A 312 -26.92 28.74 -17.23
CA PRO A 312 -25.78 28.65 -18.13
C PRO A 312 -24.77 27.59 -17.68
N VAL A 313 -24.39 26.69 -18.58
CA VAL A 313 -23.43 25.61 -18.28
C VAL A 313 -22.06 26.14 -17.83
N ASP A 314 -21.65 27.32 -18.30
CA ASP A 314 -20.37 27.94 -17.95
C ASP A 314 -20.22 28.18 -16.45
N ASN A 315 -21.34 28.37 -15.73
CA ASN A 315 -21.33 28.51 -14.27
C ASN A 315 -20.95 27.22 -13.53
N PHE A 316 -20.94 26.08 -14.24
CA PHE A 316 -20.68 24.73 -13.74
C PHE A 316 -19.54 24.03 -14.46
N ALA A 317 -18.95 24.66 -15.49
CA ALA A 317 -17.96 24.09 -16.40
C ALA A 317 -16.79 23.39 -15.72
N ASP A 318 -16.29 23.94 -14.61
CA ASP A 318 -15.18 23.45 -13.79
C ASP A 318 -15.56 22.31 -12.83
N SER A 319 -16.86 22.10 -12.59
CA SER A 319 -17.34 21.02 -11.72
C SER A 319 -17.02 19.67 -12.36
N LYS A 320 -16.57 18.73 -11.54
CA LYS A 320 -16.09 17.43 -12.00
C LYS A 320 -17.05 16.32 -11.65
N ILE A 321 -17.40 15.50 -12.63
CA ILE A 321 -18.23 14.31 -12.48
C ILE A 321 -17.33 13.08 -12.62
N THR A 322 -17.57 12.08 -11.79
CA THR A 322 -16.85 10.80 -11.89
C THR A 322 -17.68 9.80 -12.68
N LEU A 323 -17.06 9.20 -13.69
CA LEU A 323 -17.63 8.20 -14.57
C LEU A 323 -16.93 6.87 -14.32
N SER A 324 -17.66 5.78 -14.26
CA SER A 324 -17.08 4.44 -14.08
C SER A 324 -17.83 3.36 -14.86
N LEU A 325 -17.10 2.49 -15.56
CA LEU A 325 -17.68 1.35 -16.27
C LEU A 325 -18.23 0.34 -15.29
N LYS A 326 -19.52 0.04 -15.43
CA LYS A 326 -20.23 -1.00 -14.70
C LYS A 326 -20.59 -2.12 -15.66
N GLY A 327 -19.88 -3.23 -15.60
CA GLY A 327 -20.16 -4.38 -16.49
C GLY A 327 -19.84 -4.09 -17.96
N ALA A 328 -20.70 -4.56 -18.87
CA ALA A 328 -20.42 -4.54 -20.31
C ALA A 328 -20.85 -3.27 -21.03
N ASN A 329 -22.04 -2.74 -20.69
CA ASN A 329 -22.74 -1.70 -21.45
C ASN A 329 -23.33 -0.62 -20.50
N ASP A 330 -22.71 -0.42 -19.35
CA ASP A 330 -23.20 0.55 -18.38
C ASP A 330 -22.07 1.42 -17.86
N ALA A 331 -22.38 2.69 -17.64
CA ALA A 331 -21.52 3.67 -17.01
C ALA A 331 -22.29 4.28 -15.83
N GLU A 332 -21.71 4.15 -14.65
CA GLU A 332 -22.18 4.82 -13.46
C GLU A 332 -21.63 6.25 -13.43
N ILE A 333 -22.51 7.20 -13.14
CA ILE A 333 -22.24 8.64 -13.13
C ILE A 333 -22.42 9.12 -11.69
N SER A 334 -21.35 9.62 -11.09
CA SER A 334 -21.33 10.12 -9.72
C SER A 334 -21.04 11.62 -9.72
N THR A 335 -21.97 12.38 -9.16
CA THR A 335 -21.87 13.84 -9.01
C THR A 335 -21.23 14.21 -7.66
N PRO A 336 -20.47 15.30 -7.60
CA PRO A 336 -19.86 15.74 -6.35
C PRO A 336 -20.90 16.42 -5.45
N LYS A 337 -20.71 16.35 -4.12
CA LYS A 337 -21.70 16.83 -3.13
C LYS A 337 -21.97 18.34 -3.18
N ASP A 338 -21.03 19.12 -3.70
CA ASP A 338 -21.14 20.56 -3.85
C ASP A 338 -21.90 21.00 -5.12
N LEU A 339 -22.32 20.03 -5.95
CA LEU A 339 -23.11 20.24 -7.15
C LEU A 339 -24.44 19.48 -7.05
N TRP A 340 -25.55 20.21 -7.10
CA TRP A 340 -26.89 19.63 -7.11
C TRP A 340 -27.41 19.66 -8.54
N LEU A 341 -27.63 18.48 -9.10
CA LEU A 341 -28.20 18.31 -10.42
C LEU A 341 -29.54 17.59 -10.32
N GLU A 342 -30.55 18.13 -10.97
CA GLU A 342 -31.71 17.36 -11.39
C GLU A 342 -31.39 16.76 -12.76
N SER A 343 -31.31 15.43 -12.82
CA SER A 343 -30.81 14.75 -14.00
C SER A 343 -31.44 13.38 -14.19
N THR A 344 -31.45 12.92 -15.45
CA THR A 344 -31.77 11.54 -15.81
C THR A 344 -30.74 11.01 -16.80
N SER A 345 -30.68 9.70 -16.95
CA SER A 345 -29.78 9.05 -17.92
C SER A 345 -30.56 8.14 -18.85
N SER A 346 -30.33 8.26 -20.15
CA SER A 346 -30.79 7.32 -21.17
C SER A 346 -29.61 6.47 -21.64
N LYS A 347 -29.85 5.19 -21.90
CA LYS A 347 -28.82 4.25 -22.34
C LYS A 347 -29.22 3.67 -23.69
N GLN A 348 -28.34 3.80 -24.68
CA GLN A 348 -28.51 3.19 -25.99
C GLN A 348 -27.18 2.59 -26.44
N ASN A 349 -27.16 1.28 -26.66
CA ASN A 349 -25.96 0.54 -27.04
C ASN A 349 -24.78 0.79 -26.07
N ASN A 350 -23.69 1.35 -26.58
CA ASN A 350 -22.48 1.71 -25.84
C ASN A 350 -22.42 3.21 -25.49
N ILE A 351 -23.57 3.89 -25.49
CA ILE A 351 -23.69 5.32 -25.21
C ILE A 351 -24.66 5.54 -24.05
N THR A 352 -24.26 6.37 -23.09
CA THR A 352 -25.13 6.94 -22.06
C THR A 352 -25.27 8.43 -22.28
N GLU A 353 -26.50 8.88 -22.49
CA GLU A 353 -26.84 10.30 -22.52
C GLU A 353 -27.29 10.72 -21.12
N PHE A 354 -26.59 11.68 -20.55
CA PHE A 354 -26.85 12.24 -19.23
C PHE A 354 -27.50 13.61 -19.39
N PHE A 355 -28.80 13.68 -19.16
CA PHE A 355 -29.61 14.88 -19.29
C PHE A 355 -29.63 15.63 -17.96
N VAL A 356 -29.31 16.92 -18.00
CA VAL A 356 -29.36 17.82 -16.84
C VAL A 356 -30.48 18.83 -17.07
N PHE A 357 -31.47 18.87 -16.17
CA PHE A 357 -32.64 19.74 -16.25
C PHE A 357 -32.57 20.96 -15.33
N ASN A 358 -31.90 20.82 -14.19
CA ASN A 358 -31.61 21.93 -13.28
C ASN A 358 -30.25 21.72 -12.63
N ALA A 359 -29.53 22.82 -12.40
CA ALA A 359 -28.23 22.79 -11.76
C ALA A 359 -28.06 23.93 -10.75
N VAL A 360 -27.60 23.60 -9.55
CA VAL A 360 -27.30 24.58 -8.49
C VAL A 360 -26.04 24.16 -7.75
N ARG A 361 -25.16 25.10 -7.42
CA ARG A 361 -24.07 24.80 -6.50
C ARG A 361 -24.59 24.82 -5.07
N ALA A 362 -24.17 23.86 -4.26
CA ALA A 362 -24.61 23.75 -2.86
C ALA A 362 -24.35 25.02 -2.03
N LYS A 363 -23.34 25.82 -2.40
CA LYS A 363 -23.05 27.12 -1.77
C LYS A 363 -24.07 28.21 -2.13
N ASP A 364 -24.59 28.17 -3.35
CA ASP A 364 -25.53 29.15 -3.90
C ASP A 364 -26.97 28.81 -3.53
N ALA A 365 -27.25 27.52 -3.29
CA ALA A 365 -28.50 27.07 -2.72
C ALA A 365 -28.81 27.69 -1.34
N THR A 366 -27.82 28.17 -0.58
CA THR A 366 -28.01 28.71 0.79
C THR A 366 -27.60 30.17 0.92
N ARG A 367 -28.07 31.03 0.01
CA ARG A 367 -27.78 32.48 0.02
C ARG A 367 -29.01 33.35 0.26
N LEU A 368 -29.96 32.86 1.06
CA LEU A 368 -31.06 33.70 1.56
C LEU A 368 -30.53 34.77 2.51
N LYS A 369 -31.07 35.98 2.41
CA LYS A 369 -30.77 37.09 3.32
C LYS A 369 -32.07 37.75 3.75
N SER A 370 -32.16 38.14 5.01
CA SER A 370 -33.29 38.97 5.46
C SER A 370 -33.13 40.41 4.99
N GLU A 371 -34.22 40.98 4.48
CA GLU A 371 -34.36 42.42 4.20
C GLU A 371 -35.01 43.17 5.36
N GLY A 372 -35.35 42.46 6.44
CA GLY A 372 -35.95 42.99 7.66
C GLY A 372 -37.38 42.52 7.86
N VAL A 373 -37.93 43.00 8.97
CA VAL A 373 -39.34 42.84 9.34
C VAL A 373 -40.07 44.14 9.04
N SER A 374 -41.32 44.05 8.59
CA SER A 374 -42.15 45.20 8.23
C SER A 374 -43.61 45.00 8.63
N GLY A 375 -44.34 46.09 8.84
CA GLY A 375 -45.73 46.05 9.29
C GLY A 375 -45.86 45.79 10.80
N GLN A 376 -47.09 45.62 11.27
CA GLN A 376 -47.43 45.44 12.68
C GLN A 376 -48.69 44.59 12.86
N GLY A 377 -48.87 44.02 14.05
CA GLY A 377 -50.02 43.20 14.39
C GLY A 377 -50.19 42.03 13.42
N THR A 378 -51.41 41.84 12.91
CA THR A 378 -51.74 40.77 11.94
C THR A 378 -51.08 40.95 10.55
N ASN A 379 -50.55 42.14 10.26
CA ASN A 379 -49.86 42.45 9.00
C ASN A 379 -48.34 42.35 9.10
N LEU A 380 -47.79 41.97 10.27
CA LEU A 380 -46.36 41.79 10.48
C LEU A 380 -45.79 40.74 9.52
N GLN A 381 -44.72 41.10 8.81
CA GLN A 381 -44.12 40.28 7.75
C GLN A 381 -42.59 40.28 7.85
N LEU A 382 -41.99 39.14 7.51
CA LEU A 382 -40.54 39.01 7.31
C LEU A 382 -40.26 38.89 5.82
N ASN A 383 -39.40 39.77 5.32
CA ASN A 383 -38.98 39.77 3.92
C ASN A 383 -37.59 39.16 3.80
N LEU A 384 -37.43 38.27 2.82
CA LEU A 384 -36.18 37.59 2.49
C LEU A 384 -35.93 37.71 1.00
N VAL A 385 -34.65 37.67 0.63
CA VAL A 385 -34.20 37.67 -0.76
C VAL A 385 -33.12 36.62 -0.94
N ASP A 386 -33.22 35.82 -2.00
CA ASP A 386 -32.16 34.92 -2.43
C ASP A 386 -31.09 35.67 -3.22
N LYS A 387 -29.92 35.87 -2.60
CA LYS A 387 -28.81 36.60 -3.23
C LYS A 387 -28.08 35.80 -4.31
N ALA A 388 -28.45 34.54 -4.54
CA ALA A 388 -27.90 33.72 -5.62
C ALA A 388 -28.86 33.58 -6.82
N SER A 389 -30.08 34.08 -6.71
CA SER A 389 -31.10 33.94 -7.74
C SER A 389 -31.40 32.50 -8.17
N GLN A 390 -31.56 31.60 -7.19
CA GLN A 390 -31.79 30.17 -7.43
C GLN A 390 -33.17 29.71 -6.96
N SER A 391 -34.04 30.62 -6.53
CA SER A 391 -35.29 30.25 -5.87
C SER A 391 -36.36 29.72 -6.82
N ASP A 392 -36.21 29.91 -8.13
CA ASP A 392 -37.06 29.29 -9.14
C ASP A 392 -36.79 27.78 -9.32
N VAL A 393 -35.64 27.30 -8.85
CA VAL A 393 -35.22 25.89 -9.00
C VAL A 393 -34.95 25.19 -7.68
N VAL A 394 -34.70 25.95 -6.61
CA VAL A 394 -34.51 25.41 -5.27
C VAL A 394 -35.81 25.50 -4.48
N ALA A 395 -36.38 24.34 -4.17
CA ALA A 395 -37.52 24.25 -3.27
C ALA A 395 -37.11 24.73 -1.87
N THR A 396 -37.97 25.54 -1.23
CA THR A 396 -37.66 26.17 0.05
C THR A 396 -38.83 26.01 1.03
N ASP A 397 -38.58 25.35 2.15
CA ASP A 397 -39.49 25.27 3.28
C ASP A 397 -38.94 26.01 4.49
N PHE A 398 -39.80 26.66 5.26
CA PHE A 398 -39.39 27.43 6.43
C PHE A 398 -39.93 26.84 7.73
N SER A 399 -39.10 26.88 8.76
CA SER A 399 -39.51 26.77 10.16
C SER A 399 -38.93 27.92 10.93
N LEU A 400 -39.63 28.41 11.96
CA LEU A 400 -39.15 29.53 12.73
C LEU A 400 -39.35 29.34 14.23
N LYS A 401 -38.49 30.02 14.99
CA LYS A 401 -38.62 30.24 16.43
C LYS A 401 -38.69 31.74 16.68
N TYR A 402 -39.85 32.20 17.12
CA TYR A 402 -40.15 33.60 17.41
C TYR A 402 -39.99 33.85 18.90
N ARG A 403 -39.16 34.82 19.27
CA ARG A 403 -38.90 35.16 20.66
C ARG A 403 -39.03 36.66 20.85
N VAL A 404 -39.48 37.06 22.04
CA VAL A 404 -39.61 38.48 22.42
C VAL A 404 -38.77 38.77 23.64
N SER A 405 -38.25 39.99 23.73
CA SER A 405 -37.55 40.45 24.92
C SER A 405 -38.53 41.07 25.92
N ASN A 406 -38.32 40.79 27.21
CA ASN A 406 -39.08 41.37 28.31
C ASN A 406 -38.50 42.70 28.82
N SER A 407 -37.47 43.26 28.16
CA SER A 407 -36.89 44.53 28.59
C SER A 407 -37.73 45.71 28.10
N ASP A 408 -38.47 46.35 29.00
CA ASP A 408 -39.12 47.66 28.78
C ASP A 408 -38.11 48.83 28.72
N ASP A 409 -36.81 48.54 28.72
CA ASP A 409 -35.77 49.50 29.01
C ASP A 409 -35.20 50.12 27.71
N GLY A 410 -35.75 51.28 27.33
CA GLY A 410 -35.36 52.11 26.18
C GLY A 410 -33.96 52.73 26.28
N GLY A 411 -32.96 51.98 26.74
CA GLY A 411 -31.57 52.41 26.87
C GLY A 411 -30.74 52.09 25.62
N LEU A 412 -30.28 53.13 24.93
CA LEU A 412 -29.45 53.14 23.71
C LEU A 412 -28.16 52.27 23.70
N PHE A 413 -27.80 51.56 24.78
CA PHE A 413 -26.50 50.89 24.92
C PHE A 413 -26.47 49.50 25.61
N ARG A 414 -27.60 48.79 25.79
CA ARG A 414 -27.57 47.40 26.31
C ARG A 414 -28.28 46.43 25.37
N ARG A 415 -27.56 45.37 24.96
CA ARG A 415 -28.15 44.24 24.22
C ARG A 415 -29.05 43.48 25.19
N SER A 416 -30.35 43.49 24.99
CA SER A 416 -31.26 42.63 25.76
C SER A 416 -31.00 41.17 25.43
N PHE A 417 -30.66 40.35 26.43
CA PHE A 417 -30.37 38.92 26.27
C PHE A 417 -31.55 38.03 26.69
N ASP A 418 -32.63 38.61 27.21
CA ASP A 418 -33.74 37.89 27.85
C ASP A 418 -34.88 37.63 26.85
N TYR A 419 -34.62 36.81 25.84
CA TYR A 419 -35.63 36.42 24.84
C TYR A 419 -36.43 35.18 25.29
N ARG A 420 -37.77 35.28 25.30
CA ARG A 420 -38.67 34.15 25.57
C ARG A 420 -39.39 33.71 24.30
N THR A 421 -39.38 32.41 24.02
CA THR A 421 -40.09 31.82 22.88
C THR A 421 -41.60 31.99 23.02
N LYS A 422 -42.23 32.50 21.98
CA LYS A 422 -43.69 32.63 21.87
C LYS A 422 -44.29 31.75 20.78
N PHE A 423 -43.47 31.37 19.79
CA PHE A 423 -43.86 30.40 18.77
C PHE A 423 -42.63 29.63 18.30
N GLU A 424 -42.82 28.34 18.02
CA GLU A 424 -41.83 27.47 17.42
C GLU A 424 -42.53 26.44 16.55
N GLY A 425 -42.18 26.36 15.27
CA GLY A 425 -42.82 25.41 14.36
C GLY A 425 -42.52 25.64 12.88
N LYS A 426 -43.06 24.75 12.05
CA LYS A 426 -43.07 24.91 10.59
C LYS A 426 -44.01 26.03 10.18
N ILE A 427 -43.62 26.80 9.18
CA ILE A 427 -44.47 27.84 8.60
C ILE A 427 -45.39 27.19 7.56
N PRO A 428 -46.72 27.34 7.68
CA PRO A 428 -47.64 26.84 6.67
C PRO A 428 -47.39 27.47 5.29
N PRO A 429 -47.44 26.70 4.18
CA PRO A 429 -47.17 27.22 2.84
C PRO A 429 -48.01 28.44 2.44
N GLN A 430 -49.27 28.52 2.88
CA GLN A 430 -50.16 29.65 2.61
C GLN A 430 -49.72 30.99 3.23
N LEU A 431 -48.81 30.95 4.22
CA LEU A 431 -48.24 32.14 4.86
C LEU A 431 -46.93 32.58 4.20
N ILE A 432 -46.48 31.87 3.18
CA ILE A 432 -45.28 32.16 2.41
C ILE A 432 -45.73 32.62 1.02
N SER A 433 -45.27 33.79 0.60
CA SER A 433 -45.47 34.28 -0.76
C SER A 433 -44.10 34.41 -1.42
N GLN A 434 -43.92 33.75 -2.56
CA GLN A 434 -42.70 33.81 -3.35
C GLN A 434 -42.97 34.59 -4.64
N ASN A 435 -42.11 35.56 -4.94
CA ASN A 435 -42.10 36.29 -6.20
C ASN A 435 -40.66 36.34 -6.73
N GLY A 436 -40.32 35.38 -7.60
CA GLY A 436 -38.95 35.10 -8.03
C GLY A 436 -38.07 34.77 -6.82
N ASP A 437 -37.07 35.62 -6.58
CA ASP A 437 -36.09 35.49 -5.49
C ASP A 437 -36.54 36.08 -4.15
N ASN A 438 -37.70 36.73 -4.11
CA ASN A 438 -38.21 37.38 -2.91
C ASN A 438 -39.22 36.48 -2.20
N PHE A 439 -39.06 36.32 -0.89
CA PHE A 439 -40.01 35.64 -0.04
C PHE A 439 -40.58 36.62 0.98
N THR A 440 -41.90 36.59 1.14
CA THR A 440 -42.61 37.29 2.19
C THR A 440 -43.29 36.27 3.08
N ILE A 441 -42.92 36.29 4.36
CA ILE A 441 -43.46 35.41 5.40
C ILE A 441 -44.39 36.22 6.29
N LYS A 442 -45.67 35.84 6.36
CA LYS A 442 -46.70 36.53 7.16
C LYS A 442 -46.62 36.13 8.64
N LEU A 443 -45.69 36.73 9.37
CA LEU A 443 -45.46 36.46 10.79
C LEU A 443 -46.70 36.74 11.66
N GLY A 444 -47.42 37.83 11.38
CA GLY A 444 -48.61 38.24 12.15
C GLY A 444 -49.82 37.30 12.05
N GLN A 445 -49.76 36.31 11.15
CA GLN A 445 -50.81 35.30 10.96
C GLN A 445 -50.45 33.95 11.60
N LEU A 446 -49.29 33.85 12.24
CA LEU A 446 -48.92 32.69 13.06
C LEU A 446 -49.66 32.76 14.41
N PRO A 447 -49.81 31.63 15.13
CA PRO A 447 -50.45 31.59 16.44
C PRO A 447 -49.53 32.18 17.53
N ILE A 448 -49.20 33.46 17.39
CA ILE A 448 -48.45 34.30 18.33
C ILE A 448 -49.47 35.22 19.01
N PRO A 449 -49.50 35.32 20.34
CA PRO A 449 -50.39 36.24 21.04
C PRO A 449 -50.19 37.69 20.57
N GLN A 450 -51.30 38.42 20.38
CA GLN A 450 -51.30 39.72 19.71
C GLN A 450 -50.42 40.75 20.42
N GLU A 451 -50.35 40.71 21.75
CA GLU A 451 -49.50 41.60 22.56
C GLU A 451 -48.01 41.53 22.22
N PHE A 452 -47.57 40.48 21.52
CA PHE A 452 -46.18 40.28 21.07
C PHE A 452 -45.96 40.65 19.59
N LEU A 453 -46.96 41.23 18.94
CA LEU A 453 -46.93 41.68 17.54
C LEU A 453 -47.13 43.21 17.42
N GLU A 454 -47.34 43.91 18.53
CA GLU A 454 -47.57 45.36 18.59
C GLU A 454 -46.26 46.17 18.47
N PRO A 455 -46.33 47.46 18.07
CA PRO A 455 -45.18 48.35 18.03
C PRO A 455 -44.41 48.46 19.35
N GLY A 456 -43.10 48.68 19.27
CA GLY A 456 -42.19 48.77 20.41
C GLY A 456 -41.69 47.42 20.95
N VAL A 457 -42.26 46.30 20.51
CA VAL A 457 -41.81 44.96 20.94
C VAL A 457 -40.49 44.60 20.24
N GLN A 458 -39.48 44.24 21.05
CA GLN A 458 -38.19 43.72 20.57
C GLN A 458 -38.29 42.21 20.29
N VAL A 459 -38.06 41.83 19.04
CA VAL A 459 -38.24 40.45 18.55
C VAL A 459 -36.92 39.85 18.07
N GLU A 460 -36.76 38.55 18.29
CA GLU A 460 -35.75 37.70 17.64
C GLU A 460 -36.46 36.60 16.87
N VAL A 461 -36.26 36.58 15.56
CA VAL A 461 -36.75 35.54 14.65
C VAL A 461 -35.57 34.69 14.24
N GLN A 462 -35.51 33.46 14.75
CA GLN A 462 -34.61 32.43 14.27
C GLN A 462 -35.33 31.62 13.21
N LEU A 463 -34.98 31.86 11.96
CA LEU A 463 -35.57 31.23 10.79
C LEU A 463 -34.63 30.14 10.28
N ILE A 464 -35.16 28.95 10.05
CA ILE A 464 -34.46 27.83 9.41
C ILE A 464 -35.14 27.58 8.06
N ALA A 465 -34.39 27.81 6.98
CA ALA A 465 -34.81 27.51 5.62
C ALA A 465 -34.22 26.15 5.20
N ASN A 466 -35.07 25.18 4.88
CA ASN A 466 -34.69 23.91 4.27
C ASN A 466 -34.73 24.09 2.75
N ARG A 467 -33.57 24.02 2.11
CA ARG A 467 -33.39 24.26 0.66
C ARG A 467 -33.06 22.93 -0.01
N SER A 468 -33.77 22.55 -1.07
CA SER A 468 -33.58 21.25 -1.73
C SER A 468 -33.73 21.27 -3.25
N LEU A 469 -33.02 20.33 -3.91
CA LEU A 469 -33.10 20.06 -5.35
C LEU A 469 -32.74 18.59 -5.61
N ALA A 470 -33.61 17.85 -6.32
CA ALA A 470 -33.36 16.48 -6.79
C ALA A 470 -32.75 15.53 -5.75
N GLY A 471 -33.31 15.52 -4.53
CA GLY A 471 -32.86 14.70 -3.41
C GLY A 471 -31.69 15.28 -2.60
N ASN A 472 -31.01 16.31 -3.08
CA ASN A 472 -30.06 17.08 -2.29
C ASN A 472 -30.80 18.08 -1.40
N SER A 473 -30.32 18.29 -0.18
CA SER A 473 -30.88 19.31 0.72
C SER A 473 -29.83 19.90 1.66
N LYS A 474 -30.07 21.14 2.10
CA LYS A 474 -29.25 21.82 3.09
C LYS A 474 -30.08 22.83 3.86
N GLN A 475 -29.78 22.97 5.15
CA GLN A 475 -30.43 23.96 6.02
C GLN A 475 -29.61 25.25 6.03
N GLN A 476 -30.31 26.38 6.03
CA GLN A 476 -29.75 27.69 6.27
C GLN A 476 -30.46 28.33 7.46
N GLU A 477 -29.69 28.75 8.45
CA GLU A 477 -30.20 29.47 9.61
C GLU A 477 -29.98 30.98 9.45
N LEU A 478 -31.00 31.76 9.78
CA LEU A 478 -31.00 33.22 9.80
C LEU A 478 -31.51 33.68 11.17
N ILE A 479 -30.75 34.53 11.84
CA ILE A 479 -31.17 35.17 13.10
C ILE A 479 -31.42 36.64 12.81
N ILE A 480 -32.67 37.06 12.91
CA ILE A 480 -33.12 38.43 12.68
C ILE A 480 -33.52 39.02 14.02
N ARG A 481 -32.95 40.17 14.38
CA ARG A 481 -33.38 40.97 15.52
C ARG A 481 -33.98 42.28 15.03
N HIS A 482 -35.15 42.62 15.53
CA HIS A 482 -35.88 43.80 15.08
C HIS A 482 -36.75 44.36 16.20
N GLU A 483 -37.03 45.64 16.13
CA GLU A 483 -38.07 46.29 16.94
C GLU A 483 -39.25 46.57 16.03
N ILE A 484 -40.45 46.12 16.39
CA ILE A 484 -41.65 46.38 15.58
C ILE A 484 -41.92 47.88 15.61
N LYS A 485 -41.99 48.51 14.44
CA LYS A 485 -42.24 49.95 14.27
C LYS A 485 -43.69 50.19 13.87
N GLU A 486 -44.17 51.40 14.17
CA GLU A 486 -45.44 51.93 13.66
C GLU A 486 -45.49 52.03 12.12
#